data_AF-A0A3M2SUM3-F1
#
_entry.id   AF-A0A3M2SUM3-F1
#
_cell.length_a   1.000
_cell.length_b   1.000
_cell.length_c   1.000
_cell.angle_alpha   90.00
_cell.angle_beta   90.00
_cell.angle_gamma   90.00
#
_symmetry.space_group_name_H-M   'P 1'
#
loop_
_entity.id
_entity.type
_entity.pdbx_description
1 polymer ?
#
loop_
_entity_poly.entity_id
_entity_poly.type
_entity_poly.pdbx_seq_one_letter_code
_entity_poly.pdbx_strand_id
1 'polypeptide(L)'
;KQRGAPGPPPGPDNCFFCLSNPNIATHLITSIGNECYLTTARGPLPTSTSFPSLGFPSHILIIPFTHTPALNIISEASSRQPIYAEMQRYRAALHAMLAAKADNALGAVTWEISRSNGVHIHWQFLPASAEMVEAGLVEAAFKVEAENSQYPKFEAPAAPQDPSAEPGDYFRVRIWRPGPAAPEAAAAGAEKKEDADAGKETTLVLPLTPDFRFDLQFGRRVMAKLMQLDSRVNWKDAVQGPAEEEKEAGAFKEAFKRFDFSLEE
;
A
#
# COMPACT_ATOMS: atom_id res chain seq x y z
N LYS A 1 8.43 -0.72 -35.59
CA LYS A 1 8.83 -1.98 -34.90
C LYS A 1 7.57 -2.64 -34.37
N GLN A 2 7.12 -3.74 -34.99
CA GLN A 2 6.05 -4.56 -34.43
C GLN A 2 6.54 -5.08 -33.07
N ARG A 3 5.85 -4.73 -31.98
CA ARG A 3 6.09 -5.36 -30.67
C ARG A 3 5.64 -6.82 -30.82
N GLY A 4 6.57 -7.76 -30.64
CA GLY A 4 6.24 -9.19 -30.61
C GLY A 4 5.18 -9.48 -29.54
N ALA A 5 4.53 -10.64 -29.65
CA ALA A 5 3.58 -11.09 -28.65
C ALA A 5 4.19 -10.99 -27.24
N PRO A 6 3.44 -10.55 -26.22
CA PRO A 6 3.95 -10.48 -24.86
C PRO A 6 4.45 -11.87 -24.44
N GLY A 7 5.66 -11.94 -23.88
CA GLY A 7 6.15 -13.16 -23.26
C GLY A 7 5.28 -13.57 -22.05
N PRO A 8 5.47 -14.78 -21.52
CA PRO A 8 4.79 -15.19 -20.30
C PRO A 8 5.08 -14.21 -19.14
N PRO A 9 4.17 -14.10 -18.15
CA PRO A 9 4.46 -13.34 -16.92
C PRO A 9 5.81 -13.79 -16.32
N PRO A 10 6.61 -12.86 -15.78
CA PRO A 10 7.90 -13.22 -15.19
C PRO A 10 7.69 -14.14 -13.99
N GLY A 11 8.50 -15.21 -13.93
CA GLY A 11 8.55 -16.08 -12.76
C GLY A 11 9.17 -15.38 -11.53
N PRO A 12 9.16 -16.04 -10.36
CA PRO A 12 9.69 -15.47 -9.12
C PRO A 12 11.14 -14.99 -9.20
N ASP A 13 11.99 -15.68 -9.97
CA ASP A 13 13.39 -15.34 -10.20
C ASP A 13 13.60 -14.06 -11.02
N ASN A 14 12.57 -13.60 -11.74
CA ASN A 14 12.56 -12.38 -12.55
C ASN A 14 11.55 -11.33 -12.06
N CYS A 15 10.85 -11.60 -10.95
CA CYS A 15 9.88 -10.69 -10.36
C CYS A 15 10.57 -9.65 -9.48
N PHE A 16 10.28 -8.36 -9.68
CA PHE A 16 10.85 -7.27 -8.89
C PHE A 16 10.45 -7.29 -7.40
N PHE A 17 9.45 -8.09 -7.03
CA PHE A 17 8.87 -8.16 -5.68
C PHE A 17 9.17 -9.49 -4.96
N CYS A 18 9.78 -10.47 -5.62
CA CYS A 18 10.11 -11.74 -4.99
C CYS A 18 11.49 -11.69 -4.33
N LEU A 19 11.57 -12.06 -3.05
CA LEU A 19 12.86 -12.17 -2.33
C LEU A 19 13.80 -13.23 -2.95
N SER A 20 13.26 -14.17 -3.73
CA SER A 20 14.03 -15.16 -4.49
C SER A 20 14.69 -14.60 -5.76
N ASN A 21 14.35 -13.38 -6.19
CA ASN A 21 15.03 -12.72 -7.30
C ASN A 21 16.43 -12.23 -6.84
N PRO A 22 17.53 -12.72 -7.43
CA PRO A 22 18.88 -12.33 -7.03
C PRO A 22 19.20 -10.85 -7.28
N ASN A 23 18.41 -10.16 -8.11
CA ASN A 23 18.57 -8.75 -8.43
C ASN A 23 17.61 -7.84 -7.66
N ILE A 24 16.93 -8.35 -6.63
CA ILE A 24 16.05 -7.53 -5.79
C ILE A 24 16.87 -6.44 -5.08
N ALA A 25 16.29 -5.24 -4.96
CA ALA A 25 16.88 -4.12 -4.25
C ALA A 25 16.78 -4.32 -2.73
N THR A 26 17.60 -5.21 -2.18
CA THR A 26 17.55 -5.61 -0.77
C THR A 26 17.75 -4.45 0.21
N HIS A 27 18.48 -3.40 -0.19
CA HIS A 27 18.70 -2.21 0.63
C HIS A 27 17.43 -1.39 0.89
N LEU A 28 16.38 -1.58 0.07
CA LEU A 28 15.07 -0.95 0.27
C LEU A 28 14.18 -1.70 1.28
N ILE A 29 14.50 -2.96 1.60
CA ILE A 29 13.70 -3.78 2.52
C ILE A 29 13.83 -3.24 3.94
N THR A 30 12.68 -2.97 4.56
CA THR A 30 12.59 -2.29 5.86
C THR A 30 12.19 -3.17 7.02
N SER A 31 11.33 -4.16 6.78
CA SER A 31 10.87 -5.13 7.78
C SER A 31 10.50 -6.44 7.08
N ILE A 32 10.72 -7.58 7.72
CA ILE A 32 10.43 -8.93 7.20
C ILE A 32 9.67 -9.69 8.28
N GLY A 33 8.43 -10.07 7.99
CA GLY A 33 7.57 -10.88 8.83
C GLY A 33 7.61 -12.35 8.42
N ASN A 34 6.55 -13.08 8.76
CA ASN A 34 6.43 -14.51 8.48
C ASN A 34 5.89 -14.81 7.08
N GLU A 35 5.01 -13.96 6.56
CA GLU A 35 4.30 -14.13 5.29
C GLU A 35 4.56 -12.99 4.30
N CYS A 36 4.99 -11.82 4.80
CA CYS A 36 5.10 -10.56 4.10
C CYS A 36 6.36 -9.80 4.51
N TYR A 37 6.74 -8.82 3.69
CA TYR A 37 7.76 -7.84 4.04
C TYR A 37 7.33 -6.43 3.66
N LEU A 38 7.96 -5.45 4.30
CA LEU A 38 7.90 -4.04 3.94
C LEU A 38 9.14 -3.63 3.17
N THR A 39 8.95 -2.77 2.17
CA THR A 39 10.03 -2.10 1.46
C THR A 39 9.64 -0.66 1.17
N THR A 40 10.62 0.25 1.18
CA THR A 40 10.41 1.57 0.56
C THR A 40 10.26 1.41 -0.95
N ALA A 41 9.44 2.27 -1.55
CA ALA A 41 9.25 2.29 -2.99
C ALA A 41 10.51 2.80 -3.69
N ARG A 42 10.97 2.08 -4.72
CA ARG A 42 11.94 2.64 -5.65
C ARG A 42 11.32 3.81 -6.41
N GLY A 43 11.96 4.97 -6.38
CA GLY A 43 11.39 6.19 -6.93
C GLY A 43 10.08 6.58 -6.25
N PRO A 44 10.11 6.90 -4.93
CA PRO A 44 8.92 7.23 -4.18
C PRO A 44 8.20 8.45 -4.79
N LEU A 45 6.87 8.47 -4.68
CA LEU A 45 6.07 9.57 -5.24
C LEU A 45 6.31 10.86 -4.43
N PRO A 46 6.05 10.88 -3.11
CA PRO A 46 6.50 11.94 -2.23
C PRO A 46 8.03 12.04 -2.20
N THR A 47 8.50 13.16 -1.65
CA THR A 47 9.90 13.37 -1.30
C THR A 47 10.03 13.48 0.21
N SER A 48 11.25 13.52 0.74
CA SER A 48 11.50 13.72 2.18
C SER A 48 10.91 15.03 2.75
N THR A 49 10.59 16.01 1.90
CA THR A 49 9.97 17.27 2.29
C THR A 49 8.45 17.30 2.11
N SER A 50 7.85 16.27 1.50
CA SER A 50 6.40 16.23 1.27
C SER A 50 5.61 16.13 2.59
N PHE A 51 6.18 15.46 3.59
CA PHE A 51 5.61 15.33 4.93
C PHE A 51 6.66 15.74 5.98
N PRO A 52 6.72 17.02 6.37
CA PRO A 52 7.76 17.54 7.26
C PRO A 52 7.87 16.81 8.61
N SER A 53 6.75 16.29 9.14
CA SER A 53 6.72 15.53 10.40
C SER A 53 7.40 14.15 10.31
N LEU A 54 7.53 13.59 9.10
CA LEU A 54 8.19 12.30 8.87
C LEU A 54 9.68 12.49 8.58
N GLY A 55 10.01 13.42 7.68
CA GLY A 55 11.39 13.65 7.23
C GLY A 55 11.91 12.61 6.22
N PHE A 56 11.02 11.79 5.67
CA PHE A 56 11.29 10.80 4.62
C PHE A 56 10.01 10.61 3.75
N PRO A 57 10.11 10.07 2.52
CA PRO A 57 8.97 10.01 1.59
C PRO A 57 7.78 9.17 2.05
N SER A 58 8.05 8.09 2.81
CA SER A 58 7.04 7.17 3.35
C SER A 58 6.10 6.55 2.31
N HIS A 59 6.59 6.32 1.08
CA HIS A 59 5.89 5.48 0.10
C HIS A 59 6.34 4.03 0.29
N ILE A 60 5.49 3.21 0.87
CA ILE A 60 5.83 1.85 1.33
C ILE A 60 5.05 0.82 0.53
N LEU A 61 5.67 -0.32 0.27
CA LEU A 61 5.00 -1.49 -0.28
C LEU A 61 4.93 -2.57 0.78
N ILE A 62 3.75 -3.17 0.93
CA ILE A 62 3.50 -4.38 1.73
C ILE A 62 3.35 -5.53 0.74
N ILE A 63 4.25 -6.51 0.82
CA ILE A 63 4.40 -7.52 -0.23
C ILE A 63 4.40 -8.91 0.42
N PRO A 64 3.49 -9.81 0.03
CA PRO A 64 3.53 -11.21 0.48
C PRO A 64 4.67 -11.97 -0.22
N PHE A 65 5.26 -12.95 0.46
CA PHE A 65 6.29 -13.83 -0.13
C PHE A 65 5.74 -14.69 -1.26
N THR A 66 4.48 -15.13 -1.12
CA THR A 66 3.81 -15.96 -2.12
C THR A 66 3.68 -15.18 -3.43
N HIS A 67 4.28 -15.73 -4.50
CA HIS A 67 4.19 -15.19 -5.85
C HIS A 67 2.82 -15.51 -6.46
N THR A 68 1.85 -14.64 -6.19
CA THR A 68 0.51 -14.69 -6.78
C THR A 68 0.07 -13.29 -7.19
N PRO A 69 -0.65 -13.12 -8.31
CA PRO A 69 -1.10 -11.81 -8.73
C PRO A 69 -2.38 -11.32 -8.01
N ALA A 70 -3.03 -12.21 -7.25
CA ALA A 70 -4.18 -11.91 -6.40
C ALA A 70 -4.27 -12.89 -5.22
N LEU A 71 -4.76 -12.44 -4.06
CA LEU A 71 -4.88 -13.30 -2.88
C LEU A 71 -5.92 -14.41 -3.09
N ASN A 72 -7.05 -14.12 -3.74
CA ASN A 72 -8.13 -15.07 -4.00
C ASN A 72 -7.74 -16.27 -4.87
N ILE A 73 -6.58 -16.22 -5.54
CA ILE A 73 -6.00 -17.34 -6.31
C ILE A 73 -5.41 -18.41 -5.38
N ILE A 74 -5.07 -18.06 -4.14
CA ILE A 74 -4.62 -19.02 -3.14
C ILE A 74 -5.85 -19.80 -2.63
N SER A 75 -6.04 -21.01 -3.15
CA SER A 75 -7.22 -21.84 -2.86
C SER A 75 -7.37 -22.19 -1.39
N GLU A 76 -6.26 -22.52 -0.71
CA GLU A 76 -6.27 -22.96 0.68
C GLU A 76 -6.39 -21.76 1.63
N ALA A 77 -7.52 -21.66 2.34
CA ALA A 77 -7.76 -20.58 3.31
C ALA A 77 -6.70 -20.55 4.42
N SER A 78 -6.21 -21.71 4.86
CA SER A 78 -5.15 -21.83 5.87
C SER A 78 -3.81 -21.24 5.42
N SER A 79 -3.56 -21.14 4.11
CA SER A 79 -2.38 -20.44 3.56
C SER A 79 -2.69 -18.97 3.27
N ARG A 80 -3.90 -18.66 2.80
CA ARG A 80 -4.29 -17.32 2.37
C ARG A 80 -4.56 -16.34 3.51
N GLN A 81 -5.21 -16.81 4.57
CA GLN A 81 -5.64 -15.95 5.69
C GLN A 81 -4.46 -15.41 6.52
N PRO A 82 -3.41 -16.20 6.85
CA PRO A 82 -2.23 -15.67 7.54
C PRO A 82 -1.55 -14.54 6.75
N ILE A 83 -1.41 -14.71 5.43
CA ILE A 83 -0.86 -13.68 4.54
C ILE A 83 -1.68 -12.38 4.66
N TYR A 84 -3.00 -12.46 4.47
CA TYR A 84 -3.84 -11.27 4.55
C TYR A 84 -3.83 -10.62 5.94
N ALA A 85 -3.85 -11.43 7.00
CA ALA A 85 -3.79 -10.95 8.38
C ALA A 85 -2.48 -10.19 8.64
N GLU A 86 -1.34 -10.69 8.16
CA GLU A 86 -0.05 -10.02 8.33
C GLU A 86 0.03 -8.73 7.49
N MET A 87 -0.48 -8.74 6.24
CA MET A 87 -0.57 -7.51 5.44
C MET A 87 -1.39 -6.42 6.16
N GLN A 88 -2.50 -6.81 6.82
CA GLN A 88 -3.30 -5.89 7.63
C GLN A 88 -2.58 -5.42 8.88
N ARG A 89 -1.86 -6.31 9.58
CA ARG A 89 -1.06 -5.96 10.77
C ARG A 89 0.00 -4.92 10.43
N TYR A 90 0.71 -5.09 9.32
CA TYR A 90 1.66 -4.09 8.82
C TYR A 90 1.00 -2.76 8.50
N ARG A 91 -0.15 -2.79 7.83
CA ARG A 91 -0.92 -1.58 7.50
C ARG A 91 -1.38 -0.83 8.75
N ALA A 92 -1.87 -1.54 9.76
CA ALA A 92 -2.25 -0.96 11.04
C ALA A 92 -1.05 -0.38 11.80
N ALA A 93 0.11 -1.05 11.77
CA ALA A 93 1.35 -0.54 12.34
C ALA A 93 1.82 0.74 11.64
N LEU A 94 1.69 0.82 10.31
CA LEU A 94 1.97 2.04 9.54
C LEU A 94 1.02 3.18 9.92
N HIS A 95 -0.28 2.91 10.11
CA HIS A 95 -1.24 3.91 10.61
C HIS A 95 -0.83 4.44 12.00
N ALA A 96 -0.48 3.54 12.92
CA ALA A 96 -0.02 3.91 14.27
C ALA A 96 1.26 4.76 14.23
N MET A 97 2.20 4.43 13.34
CA MET A 97 3.40 5.23 13.10
C MET A 97 3.03 6.64 12.60
N LEU A 98 2.13 6.77 11.63
CA LEU A 98 1.70 8.08 11.13
C LEU A 98 1.01 8.92 12.20
N ALA A 99 0.08 8.31 12.94
CA ALA A 99 -0.62 8.96 14.05
C ALA A 99 0.36 9.53 15.09
N ALA A 100 1.34 8.71 15.51
CA ALA A 100 2.33 9.11 16.51
C ALA A 100 3.35 10.13 15.99
N LYS A 101 3.85 9.97 14.75
CA LYS A 101 4.90 10.84 14.19
C LYS A 101 4.37 12.19 13.72
N ALA A 102 3.12 12.24 13.31
CA ALA A 102 2.51 13.45 12.75
C ALA A 102 1.42 14.05 13.65
N ASP A 103 1.28 13.60 14.90
CA ASP A 103 0.25 14.07 15.84
C ASP A 103 -1.15 14.08 15.19
N ASN A 104 -1.51 12.95 14.58
CA ASN A 104 -2.75 12.74 13.82
C ASN A 104 -2.98 13.70 12.62
N ALA A 105 -2.00 14.50 12.21
CA ALA A 105 -2.13 15.38 11.05
C ALA A 105 -2.10 14.63 9.70
N LEU A 106 -1.71 13.35 9.69
CA LEU A 106 -1.66 12.50 8.50
C LEU A 106 -2.64 11.34 8.60
N GLY A 107 -3.38 11.13 7.52
CA GLY A 107 -4.05 9.88 7.17
C GLY A 107 -3.20 9.06 6.20
N ALA A 108 -3.83 8.07 5.56
CA ALA A 108 -3.16 7.18 4.62
C ALA A 108 -4.09 6.75 3.49
N VAL A 109 -3.50 6.44 2.35
CA VAL A 109 -4.13 5.82 1.20
C VAL A 109 -3.37 4.54 0.91
N THR A 110 -4.07 3.41 0.99
CA THR A 110 -3.54 2.10 0.61
C THR A 110 -4.26 1.61 -0.63
N TRP A 111 -3.55 1.15 -1.66
CA TRP A 111 -4.22 0.57 -2.82
C TRP A 111 -3.56 -0.71 -3.32
N GLU A 112 -4.35 -1.51 -4.02
CA GLU A 112 -3.93 -2.77 -4.62
C GLU A 112 -4.57 -2.96 -6.00
N ILE A 113 -3.89 -3.76 -6.83
CA ILE A 113 -4.41 -4.25 -8.10
C ILE A 113 -4.46 -5.76 -7.98
N SER A 114 -5.64 -6.31 -7.69
CA SER A 114 -5.91 -7.73 -7.67
C SER A 114 -6.34 -8.14 -9.06
N ARG A 115 -5.47 -8.81 -9.82
CA ARG A 115 -5.78 -9.16 -11.21
C ARG A 115 -5.19 -10.49 -11.60
N SER A 116 -6.01 -11.41 -12.07
CA SER A 116 -5.64 -12.77 -12.49
C SER A 116 -4.47 -12.84 -13.48
N ASN A 117 -4.37 -11.87 -14.40
CA ASN A 117 -3.28 -11.77 -15.37
C ASN A 117 -2.13 -10.85 -14.93
N GLY A 118 -2.09 -10.45 -13.66
CA GLY A 118 -1.00 -9.72 -13.04
C GLY A 118 0.24 -10.60 -12.83
N VAL A 119 1.15 -10.11 -11.99
CA VAL A 119 2.39 -10.83 -11.64
C VAL A 119 2.45 -11.14 -10.15
N HIS A 120 2.41 -10.09 -9.32
CA HIS A 120 2.58 -10.23 -7.87
C HIS A 120 1.77 -9.14 -7.18
N ILE A 121 0.82 -9.55 -6.35
CA ILE A 121 0.02 -8.65 -5.54
C ILE A 121 0.90 -7.93 -4.51
N HIS A 122 0.65 -6.65 -4.34
CA HIS A 122 1.28 -5.83 -3.31
C HIS A 122 0.33 -4.70 -2.95
N TRP A 123 0.42 -4.22 -1.72
CA TRP A 123 -0.28 -3.01 -1.31
C TRP A 123 0.70 -1.86 -1.31
N GLN A 124 0.40 -0.81 -2.07
CA GLN A 124 1.10 0.46 -1.93
C GLN A 124 0.43 1.26 -0.82
N PHE A 125 1.24 1.81 0.07
CA PHE A 125 0.84 2.63 1.19
C PHE A 125 1.46 4.02 1.05
N LEU A 126 0.63 5.05 1.12
CA LEU A 126 1.06 6.44 0.98
C LEU A 126 0.37 7.33 2.02
N PRO A 127 1.10 8.15 2.78
CA PRO A 127 0.47 9.15 3.63
C PRO A 127 -0.31 10.17 2.81
N ALA A 128 -1.31 10.76 3.45
CA ALA A 128 -2.05 11.92 2.94
C ALA A 128 -2.39 12.84 4.11
N SER A 129 -2.71 14.10 3.84
CA SER A 129 -3.23 14.98 4.89
C SER A 129 -4.52 14.40 5.48
N ALA A 130 -4.62 14.33 6.80
CA ALA A 130 -5.85 13.92 7.48
C ALA A 130 -7.02 14.85 7.15
N GLU A 131 -6.74 16.15 6.95
CA GLU A 131 -7.73 17.14 6.51
C GLU A 131 -8.26 16.83 5.11
N MET A 132 -7.39 16.48 4.15
CA MET A 132 -7.82 16.10 2.80
C MET A 132 -8.66 14.83 2.80
N VAL A 133 -8.31 13.86 3.65
CA VAL A 133 -9.11 12.64 3.83
C VAL A 133 -10.47 12.97 4.42
N GLU A 134 -10.54 13.76 5.49
CA GLU A 134 -11.80 14.10 6.15
C GLU A 134 -12.72 14.95 5.27
N ALA A 135 -12.15 15.85 4.47
CA ALA A 135 -12.88 16.64 3.49
C ALA A 135 -13.38 15.80 2.29
N GLY A 136 -13.07 14.50 2.23
CA GLY A 136 -13.47 13.61 1.13
C GLY A 136 -12.74 13.85 -0.19
N LEU A 137 -11.66 14.64 -0.19
CA LEU A 137 -10.94 15.02 -1.40
C LEU A 137 -10.22 13.83 -2.04
N VAL A 138 -9.68 12.93 -1.22
CA VAL A 138 -9.03 11.71 -1.72
C VAL A 138 -10.05 10.82 -2.44
N GLU A 139 -11.20 10.56 -1.82
CA GLU A 139 -12.28 9.77 -2.42
C GLU A 139 -12.78 10.41 -3.72
N ALA A 140 -13.03 11.72 -3.71
CA ALA A 140 -13.45 12.46 -4.89
C ALA A 140 -12.40 12.37 -6.02
N ALA A 141 -11.11 12.51 -5.71
CA ALA A 141 -10.03 12.42 -6.69
C ALA A 141 -9.99 11.06 -7.38
N PHE A 142 -10.14 9.95 -6.64
CA PHE A 142 -10.23 8.62 -7.24
C PHE A 142 -11.42 8.48 -8.18
N LYS A 143 -12.61 8.91 -7.76
CA LYS A 143 -13.83 8.84 -8.58
C LYS A 143 -13.71 9.68 -9.86
N VAL A 144 -13.26 10.94 -9.74
CA VAL A 144 -13.09 11.85 -10.88
C VAL A 144 -12.03 11.33 -11.85
N GLU A 145 -10.91 10.81 -11.36
CA GLU A 145 -9.86 10.28 -12.24
C GLU A 145 -10.25 8.97 -12.92
N ALA A 146 -11.07 8.13 -12.27
CA ALA A 146 -11.68 6.97 -12.91
C ALA A 146 -12.62 7.41 -14.05
N GLU A 147 -13.50 8.38 -13.80
CA GLU A 147 -14.40 8.93 -14.83
C GLU A 147 -13.64 9.56 -16.00
N ASN A 148 -12.61 10.37 -15.71
CA ASN A 148 -11.74 10.98 -16.73
C ASN A 148 -11.01 9.93 -17.59
N SER A 149 -10.73 8.76 -17.00
CA SER A 149 -10.09 7.64 -17.69
C SER A 149 -11.10 6.70 -18.35
N GLN A 150 -12.41 7.00 -18.26
CA GLN A 150 -13.53 6.18 -18.74
C GLN A 150 -13.55 4.77 -18.11
N TYR A 151 -13.15 4.68 -16.85
CA TYR A 151 -13.15 3.43 -16.09
C TYR A 151 -14.54 3.13 -15.53
N PRO A 152 -14.82 1.87 -15.14
CA PRO A 152 -16.01 1.53 -14.37
C PRO A 152 -16.13 2.39 -13.11
N LYS A 153 -17.37 2.57 -12.64
CA LYS A 153 -17.61 3.28 -11.39
C LYS A 153 -17.06 2.48 -10.21
N PHE A 154 -16.64 3.20 -9.18
CA PHE A 154 -16.35 2.60 -7.89
C PHE A 154 -17.64 2.07 -7.25
N GLU A 155 -17.51 0.89 -6.65
CA GLU A 155 -18.53 0.16 -5.93
C GLU A 155 -18.10 -0.02 -4.47
N ALA A 156 -19.08 -0.32 -3.61
CA ALA A 156 -18.79 -0.79 -2.26
C ALA A 156 -18.12 -2.17 -2.33
N PRO A 157 -17.20 -2.50 -1.40
CA PRO A 157 -16.64 -3.84 -1.34
C PRO A 157 -17.75 -4.88 -1.15
N ALA A 158 -17.56 -6.08 -1.70
CA ALA A 158 -18.55 -7.15 -1.66
C ALA A 158 -18.86 -7.67 -0.24
N ALA A 159 -18.11 -7.19 0.77
CA ALA A 159 -18.18 -7.60 2.18
C ALA A 159 -18.26 -9.13 2.36
N PRO A 160 -17.34 -9.91 1.73
CA PRO A 160 -17.33 -11.35 1.90
C PRO A 160 -17.01 -11.72 3.36
N GLN A 161 -17.43 -12.91 3.79
CA GLN A 161 -17.06 -13.45 5.10
C GLN A 161 -15.53 -13.52 5.27
N ASP A 162 -14.81 -13.75 4.17
CA ASP A 162 -13.36 -13.71 4.10
C ASP A 162 -12.90 -12.62 3.10
N PRO A 163 -12.41 -11.47 3.60
CA PRO A 163 -11.94 -10.35 2.76
C PRO A 163 -10.79 -10.70 1.82
N SER A 164 -10.04 -11.77 2.09
CA SER A 164 -8.95 -12.22 1.23
C SER A 164 -9.40 -13.14 0.09
N ALA A 165 -10.68 -13.54 0.09
CA ALA A 165 -11.31 -14.34 -0.96
C ALA A 165 -12.18 -13.50 -1.91
N GLU A 166 -12.03 -12.17 -1.95
CA GLU A 166 -12.88 -11.32 -2.78
C GLU A 166 -12.81 -11.77 -4.26
N PRO A 167 -13.95 -12.09 -4.88
CA PRO A 167 -13.95 -12.66 -6.22
C PRO A 167 -13.67 -11.61 -7.29
N GLY A 168 -13.13 -12.08 -8.42
CA GLY A 168 -12.89 -11.27 -9.61
C GLY A 168 -11.62 -10.43 -9.56
N ASP A 169 -11.40 -9.70 -10.64
CA ASP A 169 -10.29 -8.76 -10.79
C ASP A 169 -10.77 -7.36 -10.41
N TYR A 170 -9.99 -6.64 -9.60
CA TYR A 170 -10.36 -5.33 -9.09
C TYR A 170 -9.15 -4.45 -8.76
N PHE A 171 -9.36 -3.13 -8.83
CA PHE A 171 -8.54 -2.15 -8.13
C PHE A 171 -9.25 -1.78 -6.83
N ARG A 172 -8.56 -1.85 -5.70
CA ARG A 172 -9.11 -1.43 -4.41
C ARG A 172 -8.28 -0.30 -3.84
N VAL A 173 -8.94 0.71 -3.29
CA VAL A 173 -8.32 1.76 -2.49
C VAL A 173 -8.99 1.83 -1.12
N ARG A 174 -8.17 1.89 -0.07
CA ARG A 174 -8.56 2.12 1.32
C ARG A 174 -8.01 3.48 1.73
N ILE A 175 -8.89 4.34 2.21
CA ILE A 175 -8.61 5.71 2.60
C ILE A 175 -8.86 5.80 4.11
N TRP A 176 -7.79 6.00 4.87
CA TRP A 176 -7.83 6.01 6.32
C TRP A 176 -7.45 7.39 6.85
N ARG A 177 -8.05 7.75 7.99
CA ARG A 177 -7.60 8.85 8.84
C ARG A 177 -7.57 8.43 10.31
N PRO A 178 -6.73 9.08 11.13
CA PRO A 178 -6.74 8.85 12.56
C PRO A 178 -8.08 9.24 13.20
N GLY A 179 -8.38 8.57 14.31
CA GLY A 179 -9.49 8.91 15.21
C GLY A 179 -9.10 10.07 16.12
N PRO A 180 -10.06 10.66 16.87
CA PRO A 180 -9.70 11.56 17.96
C PRO A 180 -8.75 10.84 18.93
N ALA A 181 -7.72 11.52 19.40
CA ALA A 181 -6.73 10.92 20.29
C ALA A 181 -7.38 10.37 21.57
N ALA A 182 -7.11 9.12 21.90
CA ALA A 182 -7.46 8.54 23.19
C ALA A 182 -6.77 9.35 24.33
N PRO A 183 -7.45 9.66 25.44
CA PRO A 183 -6.78 10.21 26.61
C PRO A 183 -5.67 9.25 27.09
N GLU A 184 -4.49 9.79 27.44
CA GLU A 184 -3.19 9.14 27.68
C GLU A 184 -3.10 8.05 28.79
N ALA A 185 -4.17 7.32 29.11
CA ALA A 185 -4.22 6.37 30.24
C ALA A 185 -4.33 4.88 29.84
N ALA A 186 -3.90 4.48 28.65
CA ALA A 186 -3.92 3.06 28.22
C ALA A 186 -2.54 2.56 27.79
N ALA A 187 -1.52 2.81 28.61
CA ALA A 187 -0.21 2.16 28.52
C ALA A 187 0.02 1.29 29.76
N ALA A 188 -0.69 0.17 29.87
CA ALA A 188 -0.29 -1.07 30.55
C ALA A 188 -1.51 -2.01 30.68
N GLY A 189 -1.48 -3.13 29.96
CA GLY A 189 -2.29 -4.32 30.26
C GLY A 189 -3.82 -4.14 30.20
N ALA A 190 -4.38 -4.12 29.00
CA ALA A 190 -5.81 -4.42 28.81
C ALA A 190 -6.00 -5.24 27.53
N GLU A 191 -6.76 -6.33 27.68
CA GLU A 191 -7.06 -7.31 26.64
C GLU A 191 -7.69 -6.66 25.40
N LYS A 192 -7.31 -7.16 24.21
CA LYS A 192 -7.74 -6.69 22.90
C LYS A 192 -9.27 -6.58 22.80
N LYS A 193 -9.78 -5.34 22.80
CA LYS A 193 -11.01 -5.00 22.09
C LYS A 193 -10.62 -4.41 20.74
N GLU A 194 -10.95 -5.10 19.67
CA GLU A 194 -10.85 -4.58 18.30
C GLU A 194 -11.75 -3.34 18.12
N ASP A 195 -11.22 -2.36 17.39
CA ASP A 195 -11.94 -1.41 16.52
C ASP A 195 -12.70 -0.18 17.05
N ALA A 196 -12.62 0.22 18.32
CA ALA A 196 -13.30 1.47 18.74
C ALA A 196 -12.47 2.77 18.56
N ASP A 197 -11.14 2.70 18.41
CA ASP A 197 -10.26 3.87 18.62
C ASP A 197 -9.14 4.06 17.56
N ALA A 198 -9.09 3.22 16.52
CA ALA A 198 -7.97 3.16 15.57
C ALA A 198 -8.10 4.07 14.33
N GLY A 199 -9.14 4.90 14.27
CA GLY A 199 -9.43 5.78 13.13
C GLY A 199 -10.54 5.30 12.20
N LYS A 200 -10.83 6.10 11.17
CA LYS A 200 -11.93 5.88 10.23
C LYS A 200 -11.38 5.50 8.87
N GLU A 201 -11.95 4.47 8.27
CA GLU A 201 -11.56 3.97 6.94
C GLU A 201 -12.75 3.96 5.98
N THR A 202 -12.47 4.26 4.72
CA THR A 202 -13.39 4.09 3.59
C THR A 202 -12.72 3.27 2.51
N THR A 203 -13.41 2.25 2.02
CA THR A 203 -12.90 1.36 0.96
C THR A 203 -13.73 1.52 -0.29
N LEU A 204 -13.06 1.67 -1.43
CA LEU A 204 -13.67 1.73 -2.75
C LEU A 204 -13.09 0.61 -3.61
N VAL A 205 -13.94 -0.09 -4.36
CA VAL A 205 -13.54 -1.16 -5.28
C VAL A 205 -13.96 -0.78 -6.70
N LEU A 206 -13.03 -0.88 -7.65
CA LEU A 206 -13.29 -0.66 -9.07
C LEU A 206 -13.10 -2.00 -9.79
N PRO A 207 -14.16 -2.60 -10.33
CA PRO A 207 -14.07 -3.89 -11.02
C PRO A 207 -13.24 -3.76 -12.29
N LEU A 208 -12.33 -4.70 -12.52
CA LEU A 208 -11.49 -4.77 -13.70
C LEU A 208 -12.00 -5.87 -14.61
N THR A 209 -12.78 -5.54 -15.63
CA THR A 209 -13.26 -6.56 -16.57
C THR A 209 -12.10 -7.13 -17.42
N PRO A 210 -12.20 -8.38 -17.92
CA PRO A 210 -11.11 -9.01 -18.68
C PRO A 210 -10.66 -8.20 -19.90
N ASP A 211 -11.61 -7.56 -20.60
CA ASP A 211 -11.36 -6.79 -21.82
C ASP A 211 -10.79 -5.39 -21.56
N PHE A 212 -10.79 -4.97 -20.30
CA PHE A 212 -10.41 -3.63 -19.90
C PHE A 212 -8.91 -3.51 -19.63
N ARG A 213 -8.27 -2.54 -20.29
CA ARG A 213 -6.85 -2.21 -20.08
C ARG A 213 -6.73 -1.18 -18.95
N PHE A 214 -6.39 -1.67 -17.78
CA PHE A 214 -6.14 -0.82 -16.61
C PHE A 214 -4.72 -0.28 -16.58
N ASP A 215 -4.59 1.01 -16.27
CA ASP A 215 -3.32 1.68 -15.96
C ASP A 215 -2.79 1.21 -14.59
N LEU A 216 -1.68 0.45 -14.60
CA LEU A 216 -1.05 -0.01 -13.36
C LEU A 216 -0.48 1.12 -12.48
N GLN A 217 -0.34 2.33 -13.03
CA GLN A 217 0.05 3.53 -12.28
C GLN A 217 -1.16 4.34 -11.79
N PHE A 218 -2.40 3.86 -11.95
CA PHE A 218 -3.61 4.63 -11.63
C PHE A 218 -3.58 5.21 -10.20
N GLY A 219 -3.38 4.37 -9.17
CA GLY A 219 -3.32 4.85 -7.79
C GLY A 219 -2.25 5.92 -7.56
N ARG A 220 -1.04 5.69 -8.09
CA ARG A 220 0.06 6.66 -8.04
C ARG A 220 -0.29 7.96 -8.77
N ARG A 221 -0.93 7.87 -9.94
CA ARG A 221 -1.32 9.03 -10.77
C ARG A 221 -2.38 9.89 -10.10
N VAL A 222 -3.39 9.28 -9.47
CA VAL A 222 -4.39 10.01 -8.68
C VAL A 222 -3.72 10.77 -7.53
N MET A 223 -2.89 10.07 -6.75
CA MET A 223 -2.19 10.69 -5.62
C MET A 223 -1.20 11.76 -6.06
N ALA A 224 -0.51 11.58 -7.19
CA ALA A 224 0.42 12.57 -7.74
C ALA A 224 -0.31 13.87 -8.05
N LYS A 225 -1.45 13.83 -8.75
CA LYS A 225 -2.27 15.02 -9.03
C LYS A 225 -2.74 15.71 -7.75
N LEU A 226 -3.27 14.92 -6.80
CA LEU A 226 -3.78 15.45 -5.55
C LEU A 226 -2.69 16.16 -4.71
N MET A 227 -1.46 15.65 -4.77
CA MET A 227 -0.30 16.21 -4.07
C MET A 227 0.50 17.22 -4.90
N GLN A 228 0.07 17.54 -6.13
CA GLN A 228 0.78 18.42 -7.08
C GLN A 228 2.21 17.93 -7.42
N LEU A 229 2.34 16.61 -7.59
CA LEU A 229 3.57 15.88 -7.92
C LEU A 229 3.49 15.22 -9.31
N ASP A 230 2.78 15.83 -10.26
CA ASP A 230 2.54 15.31 -11.61
C ASP A 230 3.82 14.90 -12.36
N SER A 231 4.92 15.63 -12.14
CA SER A 231 6.22 15.31 -12.73
C SER A 231 6.85 14.01 -12.23
N ARG A 232 6.29 13.41 -11.17
CA ARG A 232 6.79 12.19 -10.50
C ARG A 232 5.87 10.98 -10.69
N VAL A 233 4.86 11.06 -11.56
CA VAL A 233 3.94 9.95 -11.86
C VAL A 233 4.71 8.72 -12.35
N ASN A 234 5.63 8.89 -13.29
CA ASN A 234 6.51 7.81 -13.71
C ASN A 234 7.62 7.61 -12.67
N TRP A 235 7.57 6.51 -11.93
CA TRP A 235 8.55 6.22 -10.88
C TRP A 235 9.99 6.19 -11.37
N LYS A 236 10.22 5.84 -12.64
CA LYS A 236 11.56 5.81 -13.25
C LYS A 236 12.22 7.19 -13.29
N ASP A 237 11.41 8.25 -13.37
CA ASP A 237 11.88 9.64 -13.38
C ASP A 237 12.09 10.17 -11.95
N ALA A 238 11.67 9.40 -10.94
CA ALA A 238 11.78 9.72 -9.52
C ALA A 238 12.85 8.88 -8.79
N VAL A 239 13.57 8.00 -9.50
CA VAL A 239 14.59 7.11 -8.90
C VAL A 239 15.73 7.93 -8.31
N GLN A 240 16.14 7.54 -7.10
CA GLN A 240 17.21 8.15 -6.34
C GLN A 240 18.49 7.32 -6.45
N GLY A 241 19.62 7.89 -6.04
CA GLY A 241 20.87 7.13 -5.95
C GLY A 241 20.83 6.12 -4.79
N PRO A 242 21.59 5.01 -4.84
CA PRO A 242 21.59 4.00 -3.79
C PRO A 242 21.83 4.55 -2.37
N ALA A 243 22.74 5.53 -2.22
CA ALA A 243 23.02 6.15 -0.93
C ALA A 243 21.83 6.95 -0.35
N GLU A 244 21.02 7.56 -1.23
CA GLU A 244 19.81 8.28 -0.80
C GLU A 244 18.70 7.29 -0.45
N GLU A 245 18.53 6.25 -1.26
CA GLU A 245 17.62 5.14 -0.99
C GLU A 245 17.92 4.46 0.35
N GLU A 246 19.19 4.14 0.63
CA GLU A 246 19.65 3.56 1.91
C GLU A 246 19.38 4.50 3.09
N LYS A 247 19.64 5.80 2.92
CA LYS A 247 19.38 6.81 3.94
C LYS A 247 17.89 6.89 4.27
N GLU A 248 17.02 6.93 3.27
CA GLU A 248 15.58 7.03 3.46
C GLU A 248 14.99 5.73 4.03
N ALA A 249 15.47 4.57 3.59
CA ALA A 249 15.11 3.28 4.18
C ALA A 249 15.56 3.19 5.65
N GLY A 250 16.75 3.67 5.98
CA GLY A 250 17.24 3.77 7.35
C GLY A 250 16.40 4.71 8.23
N ALA A 251 16.05 5.88 7.71
CA ALA A 251 15.19 6.83 8.42
C ALA A 251 13.79 6.24 8.69
N PHE A 252 13.22 5.53 7.70
CA PHE A 252 11.97 4.80 7.89
C PHE A 252 12.11 3.70 8.96
N LYS A 253 13.16 2.87 8.90
CA LYS A 253 13.41 1.79 9.89
C LYS A 253 13.42 2.35 11.31
N GLU A 254 14.16 3.42 11.55
CA GLU A 254 14.22 4.06 12.87
C GLU A 254 12.87 4.61 13.33
N ALA A 255 12.09 5.22 12.41
CA ALA A 255 10.75 5.72 12.73
C ALA A 255 9.74 4.59 12.98
N PHE A 256 9.86 3.46 12.26
CA PHE A 256 8.95 2.33 12.32
C PHE A 256 9.27 1.34 13.45
N LYS A 257 10.51 1.34 13.97
CA LYS A 257 11.03 0.37 14.95
C LYS A 257 10.10 0.04 16.13
N ARG A 258 9.44 1.05 16.72
CA ARG A 258 8.50 0.83 17.85
C ARG A 258 7.20 0.13 17.44
N PHE A 259 6.84 0.21 16.17
CA PHE A 259 5.61 -0.34 15.60
C PHE A 259 5.87 -1.66 14.84
N ASP A 260 7.14 -1.98 14.61
CA ASP A 260 7.55 -3.16 13.85
C ASP A 260 7.41 -4.43 14.69
N PHE A 261 6.28 -5.10 14.53
CA PHE A 261 5.98 -6.32 15.26
C PHE A 261 6.89 -7.50 14.89
N SER A 262 7.57 -7.45 13.74
CA SER A 262 8.42 -8.56 13.30
C SER A 262 9.78 -8.59 14.02
N LEU A 263 10.07 -7.61 14.88
CA LEU A 263 11.29 -7.58 15.70
C LEU A 263 11.15 -8.37 17.01
N GLU A 264 9.92 -8.71 17.41
CA GLU A 264 9.60 -9.43 18.65
C GLU A 264 9.32 -10.92 18.42
N GLU A 265 9.29 -11.35 17.16
CA GLU A 265 8.93 -12.71 16.72
C GLU A 265 10.16 -13.55 16.34
#